data_AF-A0A7W2RKX8-F1
#
_entry.id   AF-A0A7W2RKX8-F1
#
_cell.length_a   1.000
_cell.length_b   1.000
_cell.length_c   1.000
_cell.angle_alpha   90.00
_cell.angle_beta   90.00
_cell.angle_gamma   90.00
#
_symmetry.space_group_name_H-M   'P 1'
#
loop_
_entity.id
_entity.type
_entity.pdbx_description
1 polymer ?
#
loop_
_entity_poly.entity_id
_entity_poly.type
_entity_poly.pdbx_seq_one_letter_code
_entity_poly.pdbx_strand_id
1 'polypeptide(L)'
;MNSEKKTRQSTVADLQLCFGGFSAKGLKAENQDAFAAIVPTKLELRAKGAVAAIADGVSSASKAADASQLAVTQFITEYLATPQTWSTEKSAAKVLTSLNNWLYSQSGFIDDLADPNAPQWLTTFSALIAKSTTGYIFHVGDTRITKYRHQQLEVITRDHNRKQIGQQDLLTRALGGDNRLEVDVHQIDLQPRDLYMLSCDGIHDYMSKAVFKALFDSLPLAPEKSDLEALATKIVATALERGSDDNVTCLLVYINAVPNRKLAEIERDLSSKTIPPALKVGQKLDGYLVKKVIHASIRSHLYLVIDIKTDKPYVLKAPSANFSDDALYLQGFMREAWVGERIKHANVMRVIQGNQDSPFLYHVCEYIKGQTLSEWLHDNPKPNISQVRDVMKQVISALRSFQRLDLVHRDLKPDNIMIDEYGQIKLIDYGTVFVASLDENQETIKEEVPQGSLNYIAPETLLHMQADNQSDLFSLGVICYEMLSGELPYKPMQRAEVNIKAYSDMQYRSIKQFRPELPLWLDLSLQKATAADPRLRYQAFSEFFTDLSKPSSSAVEAYKKQPLLARNPLLFWQSVSALLFIGLVVSLLN
;
A
#
# COMPACT_ATOMS: atom_id res chain seq x y z
N MET A 1 54.27 5.96 1.27
CA MET A 1 53.52 4.79 1.81
C MET A 1 52.59 5.34 2.88
N ASN A 2 51.26 5.36 2.79
CA ASN A 2 50.30 4.58 2.04
C ASN A 2 49.19 5.49 1.49
N SER A 3 48.87 5.32 0.21
CA SER A 3 47.65 5.84 -0.40
C SER A 3 46.50 4.87 -0.13
N GLU A 4 45.67 5.13 0.86
CA GLU A 4 44.35 4.51 0.95
C GLU A 4 43.46 5.14 -0.13
N LYS A 5 43.45 4.52 -1.32
CA LYS A 5 42.40 4.71 -2.31
C LYS A 5 41.08 4.23 -1.68
N LYS A 6 40.33 5.16 -1.06
CA LYS A 6 38.89 5.00 -0.88
C LYS A 6 38.28 4.81 -2.26
N THR A 7 37.98 3.55 -2.60
CA THR A 7 37.20 3.19 -3.78
C THR A 7 35.86 3.92 -3.67
N ARG A 8 35.67 5.01 -4.42
CA ARG A 8 34.35 5.60 -4.64
C ARG A 8 33.53 4.52 -5.36
N GLN A 9 32.74 3.75 -4.61
CA GLN A 9 31.65 2.97 -5.22
C GLN A 9 30.78 3.98 -5.95
N SER A 10 30.67 3.83 -7.27
CA SER A 10 29.75 4.63 -8.08
C SER A 10 28.33 4.36 -7.57
N THR A 11 27.72 5.35 -6.93
CA THR A 11 26.36 5.24 -6.41
C THR A 11 25.37 5.23 -7.57
N VAL A 12 24.45 4.27 -7.55
CA VAL A 12 23.42 4.09 -8.57
C VAL A 12 22.09 4.52 -7.97
N ALA A 13 21.47 5.54 -8.56
CA ALA A 13 20.24 6.16 -8.03
C ALA A 13 18.98 5.35 -8.33
N ASP A 14 18.95 4.62 -9.45
CA ASP A 14 17.79 3.89 -9.96
C ASP A 14 18.17 2.45 -10.30
N LEU A 15 17.22 1.53 -10.25
CA LEU A 15 17.44 0.13 -10.64
C LEU A 15 17.92 0.06 -12.10
N GLN A 16 19.00 -0.66 -12.34
CA GLN A 16 19.55 -0.91 -13.67
C GLN A 16 19.54 -2.40 -13.95
N LEU A 17 18.87 -2.79 -15.01
CA LEU A 17 18.78 -4.17 -15.46
C LEU A 17 18.61 -4.24 -16.97
N CYS A 18 18.95 -5.38 -17.54
CA CYS A 18 18.73 -5.70 -18.94
C CYS A 18 18.02 -7.05 -19.08
N PHE A 19 17.36 -7.20 -20.22
CA PHE A 19 16.60 -8.39 -20.58
C PHE A 19 17.10 -8.95 -21.90
N GLY A 20 17.01 -10.27 -22.07
CA GLY A 20 17.14 -10.94 -23.36
C GLY A 20 16.37 -12.24 -23.35
N GLY A 21 15.71 -12.59 -24.44
CA GLY A 21 14.88 -13.78 -24.48
C GLY A 21 14.72 -14.30 -25.89
N PHE A 22 14.40 -15.60 -25.98
CA PHE A 22 14.15 -16.28 -27.24
C PHE A 22 13.07 -17.34 -27.02
N SER A 23 12.17 -17.45 -28.00
CA SER A 23 11.08 -18.43 -28.00
C SER A 23 10.96 -19.06 -29.37
N ALA A 24 10.77 -20.38 -29.42
CA ALA A 24 10.54 -21.11 -30.64
C ALA A 24 9.51 -22.21 -30.44
N LYS A 25 8.74 -22.48 -31.50
CA LYS A 25 7.73 -23.54 -31.50
C LYS A 25 8.26 -24.97 -31.35
N GLY A 26 9.58 -25.18 -31.50
CA GLY A 26 10.18 -26.52 -31.49
C GLY A 26 9.60 -27.40 -32.59
N LEU A 27 9.20 -28.63 -32.22
CA LEU A 27 8.59 -29.61 -33.12
C LEU A 27 7.07 -29.43 -33.30
N LYS A 28 6.44 -28.55 -32.50
CA LYS A 28 4.99 -28.28 -32.59
C LYS A 28 4.65 -27.43 -33.82
N ALA A 29 3.38 -27.49 -34.22
CA ALA A 29 2.86 -26.73 -35.35
C ALA A 29 2.88 -25.22 -35.09
N GLU A 30 2.53 -24.83 -33.86
CA GLU A 30 2.45 -23.46 -33.36
C GLU A 30 3.28 -23.28 -32.09
N ASN A 31 3.63 -22.03 -31.80
CA ASN A 31 4.26 -21.65 -30.53
C ASN A 31 3.16 -21.26 -29.54
N GLN A 32 2.98 -22.04 -28.49
CA GLN A 32 1.97 -21.81 -27.46
C GLN A 32 2.56 -21.06 -26.26
N ASP A 33 3.86 -20.77 -26.27
CA ASP A 33 4.53 -19.95 -25.27
C ASP A 33 4.49 -18.47 -25.61
N ALA A 34 4.46 -17.64 -24.56
CA ALA A 34 4.64 -16.21 -24.67
C ALA A 34 5.58 -15.70 -23.58
N PHE A 35 6.38 -14.68 -23.90
CA PHE A 35 7.14 -13.94 -22.90
C PHE A 35 7.21 -12.46 -23.28
N ALA A 36 7.36 -11.60 -22.28
CA ALA A 36 7.62 -10.18 -22.47
C ALA A 36 8.35 -9.60 -21.27
N ALA A 37 9.11 -8.55 -21.51
CA ALA A 37 9.78 -7.79 -20.47
C ALA A 37 9.80 -6.30 -20.79
N ILE A 38 9.66 -5.46 -19.76
CA ILE A 38 9.64 -4.00 -19.90
C ILE A 38 10.42 -3.33 -18.77
N VAL A 39 11.29 -2.40 -19.16
CA VAL A 39 11.83 -1.37 -18.25
C VAL A 39 11.05 -0.09 -18.53
N PRO A 40 10.17 0.35 -17.63
CA PRO A 40 9.37 1.55 -17.86
C PRO A 40 10.21 2.83 -17.71
N THR A 41 9.58 4.00 -17.87
CA THR A 41 10.25 5.30 -17.68
C THR A 41 10.79 5.44 -16.25
N LYS A 42 11.79 6.32 -16.01
CA LYS A 42 12.42 6.45 -14.68
C LYS A 42 11.42 6.66 -13.52
N LEU A 43 10.38 7.47 -13.73
CA LEU A 43 9.37 7.74 -12.70
C LEU A 43 8.51 6.49 -12.42
N GLU A 44 8.07 5.81 -13.47
CA GLU A 44 7.31 4.56 -13.36
C GLU A 44 8.15 3.42 -12.82
N LEU A 45 9.45 3.36 -13.16
CA LEU A 45 10.39 2.37 -12.65
C LEU A 45 10.53 2.44 -11.12
N ARG A 46 10.55 3.65 -10.54
CA ARG A 46 10.55 3.83 -9.08
C ARG A 46 9.24 3.40 -8.42
N ALA A 47 8.11 3.63 -9.09
CA ALA A 47 6.79 3.33 -8.54
C ALA A 47 6.41 1.84 -8.69
N LYS A 48 6.70 1.25 -9.86
CA LYS A 48 6.21 -0.06 -10.31
C LYS A 48 7.30 -1.10 -10.57
N GLY A 49 8.56 -0.69 -10.70
CA GLY A 49 9.65 -1.62 -11.05
C GLY A 49 9.63 -2.02 -12.52
N ALA A 50 10.62 -2.82 -12.91
CA ALA A 50 10.66 -3.48 -14.21
C ALA A 50 9.97 -4.84 -14.14
N VAL A 51 9.32 -5.27 -15.22
CA VAL A 51 8.51 -6.49 -15.24
C VAL A 51 9.05 -7.43 -16.31
N ALA A 52 9.19 -8.71 -15.97
CA ALA A 52 9.45 -9.81 -16.89
C ALA A 52 8.42 -10.92 -16.63
N ALA A 53 7.75 -11.40 -17.67
CA ALA A 53 6.73 -12.45 -17.56
C ALA A 53 6.88 -13.49 -18.66
N ILE A 54 6.56 -14.74 -18.32
CA ILE A 54 6.47 -15.90 -19.21
C ILE A 54 5.15 -16.63 -18.95
N ALA A 55 4.58 -17.20 -19.98
CA ALA A 55 3.42 -18.06 -19.92
C ALA A 55 3.58 -19.20 -20.95
N ASP A 56 3.13 -20.38 -20.56
CA ASP A 56 3.12 -21.59 -21.39
C ASP A 56 1.67 -22.08 -21.50
N GLY A 57 1.17 -22.15 -22.73
CA GLY A 57 -0.20 -22.54 -23.02
C GLY A 57 -0.40 -24.05 -22.82
N VAL A 58 -1.43 -24.43 -22.06
CA VAL A 58 -1.68 -25.86 -21.79
C VAL A 58 -2.09 -26.56 -23.09
N SER A 59 -1.30 -27.54 -23.52
CA SER A 59 -1.44 -28.19 -24.85
C SER A 59 -2.81 -28.83 -25.13
N SER A 60 -3.55 -29.22 -24.08
CA SER A 60 -4.90 -29.78 -24.21
C SER A 60 -5.96 -28.71 -24.50
N ALA A 61 -5.65 -27.43 -24.32
CA ALA A 61 -6.57 -26.33 -24.45
C ALA A 61 -6.64 -25.83 -25.90
N SER A 62 -7.86 -25.64 -26.42
CA SER A 62 -8.08 -25.19 -27.80
C SER A 62 -7.63 -23.75 -28.07
N LYS A 63 -7.37 -22.96 -27.03
CA LYS A 63 -6.90 -21.56 -27.09
C LYS A 63 -5.60 -21.32 -26.31
N ALA A 64 -4.73 -22.33 -26.23
CA ALA A 64 -3.46 -22.28 -25.50
C ALA A 64 -2.58 -21.07 -25.87
N ALA A 65 -2.28 -20.87 -27.17
CA ALA A 65 -1.42 -19.77 -27.64
C ALA A 65 -2.05 -18.38 -27.40
N ASP A 66 -3.36 -18.25 -27.63
CA ASP A 66 -4.09 -17.01 -27.39
C ASP A 66 -4.10 -16.67 -25.88
N ALA A 67 -4.26 -17.68 -25.01
CA ALA A 67 -4.28 -17.53 -23.56
C ALA A 67 -2.92 -17.11 -22.99
N SER A 68 -1.82 -17.74 -23.41
CA SER A 68 -0.47 -17.40 -22.92
C SER A 68 -0.05 -16.00 -23.38
N GLN A 69 -0.31 -15.65 -24.65
CA GLN A 69 -0.02 -14.32 -25.18
C GLN A 69 -0.80 -13.25 -24.42
N LEU A 70 -2.12 -13.44 -24.26
CA LEU A 70 -2.96 -12.50 -23.53
C LEU A 70 -2.50 -12.36 -22.08
N ALA A 71 -2.18 -13.47 -21.41
CA ALA A 71 -1.78 -13.45 -20.02
C ALA A 71 -0.54 -12.58 -19.79
N VAL A 72 0.47 -12.73 -20.64
CA VAL A 72 1.71 -11.94 -20.56
C VAL A 72 1.47 -10.48 -20.92
N THR A 73 0.83 -10.20 -22.06
CA THR A 73 0.68 -8.81 -22.54
C THR A 73 -0.26 -8.00 -21.66
N GLN A 74 -1.37 -8.61 -21.23
CA GLN A 74 -2.37 -7.93 -20.41
C GLN A 74 -1.86 -7.74 -18.98
N PHE A 75 -1.17 -8.73 -18.42
CA PHE A 75 -0.59 -8.58 -17.09
C PHE A 75 0.34 -7.37 -17.00
N ILE A 76 1.31 -7.26 -17.93
CA ILE A 76 2.27 -6.15 -17.92
C ILE A 76 1.56 -4.81 -18.09
N THR A 77 0.64 -4.73 -19.06
CA THR A 77 -0.08 -3.49 -19.37
C THR A 77 -0.95 -3.03 -18.20
N GLU A 78 -1.75 -3.93 -17.63
CA GLU A 78 -2.62 -3.60 -16.50
C GLU A 78 -1.85 -3.35 -15.21
N TYR A 79 -0.76 -4.10 -14.97
CA TYR A 79 0.09 -3.90 -13.80
C TYR A 79 0.67 -2.48 -13.77
N LEU A 80 1.24 -2.02 -14.88
CA LEU A 80 1.79 -0.66 -14.99
C LEU A 80 0.71 0.43 -14.90
N ALA A 81 -0.52 0.13 -15.33
CA ALA A 81 -1.66 1.04 -15.24
C ALA A 81 -2.31 1.10 -13.84
N THR A 82 -1.99 0.18 -12.93
CA THR A 82 -2.52 0.21 -11.56
C THR A 82 -2.07 1.46 -10.79
N PRO A 83 -2.83 1.93 -9.78
CA PRO A 83 -2.47 3.12 -9.00
C PRO A 83 -1.04 3.05 -8.46
N GLN A 84 -0.25 4.12 -8.65
CA GLN A 84 1.15 4.18 -8.19
C GLN A 84 1.32 4.01 -6.69
N THR A 85 0.26 4.23 -5.92
CA THR A 85 0.24 4.10 -4.46
C THR A 85 0.19 2.65 -3.98
N TRP A 86 -0.37 1.73 -4.79
CA TRP A 86 -0.52 0.32 -4.44
C TRP A 86 0.82 -0.41 -4.36
N SER A 87 0.92 -1.34 -3.42
CA SER A 87 2.03 -2.29 -3.35
C SER A 87 2.14 -3.12 -4.63
N THR A 88 3.33 -3.63 -4.90
CA THR A 88 3.58 -4.51 -6.05
C THR A 88 2.72 -5.78 -5.95
N GLU A 89 2.64 -6.38 -4.76
CA GLU A 89 1.82 -7.57 -4.51
C GLU A 89 0.33 -7.35 -4.79
N LYS A 90 -0.26 -6.26 -4.27
CA LYS A 90 -1.67 -5.97 -4.50
C LYS A 90 -1.94 -5.68 -5.97
N SER A 91 -1.07 -4.93 -6.62
CA SER A 91 -1.17 -4.60 -8.04
C SER A 91 -1.19 -5.88 -8.89
N ALA A 92 -0.21 -6.76 -8.69
CA ALA A 92 -0.13 -8.03 -9.42
C ALA A 92 -1.31 -8.97 -9.09
N ALA A 93 -1.65 -9.14 -7.81
CA ALA A 93 -2.76 -10.00 -7.39
C ALA A 93 -4.11 -9.56 -7.99
N LYS A 94 -4.37 -8.25 -8.03
CA LYS A 94 -5.62 -7.72 -8.59
C LYS A 94 -5.73 -7.95 -10.10
N VAL A 95 -4.61 -7.78 -10.81
CA VAL A 95 -4.51 -8.03 -12.26
C VAL A 95 -4.67 -9.52 -12.55
N LEU A 96 -3.92 -10.39 -11.86
CA LEU A 96 -4.02 -11.85 -12.05
C LEU A 96 -5.41 -12.39 -11.74
N THR A 97 -6.06 -11.88 -10.69
CA THR A 97 -7.45 -12.26 -10.37
C THR A 97 -8.41 -11.86 -11.50
N SER A 98 -8.27 -10.64 -12.06
CA SER A 98 -9.15 -10.18 -13.14
C SER A 98 -8.92 -10.96 -14.43
N LEU A 99 -7.64 -11.19 -14.77
CA LEU A 99 -7.22 -11.99 -15.91
C LEU A 99 -7.75 -13.43 -15.81
N ASN A 100 -7.59 -14.07 -14.65
CA ASN A 100 -8.10 -15.42 -14.41
C ASN A 100 -9.62 -15.49 -14.57
N ASN A 101 -10.35 -14.55 -13.98
CA ASN A 101 -11.81 -14.52 -14.09
C ASN A 101 -12.26 -14.34 -15.55
N TRP A 102 -11.54 -13.53 -16.32
CA TRP A 102 -11.82 -13.36 -17.74
C TRP A 102 -11.57 -14.66 -18.52
N LEU A 103 -10.39 -15.28 -18.38
CA LEU A 103 -10.06 -16.55 -19.03
C LEU A 103 -11.06 -17.67 -18.66
N TYR A 104 -11.37 -17.80 -17.37
CA TYR A 104 -12.33 -18.77 -16.86
C TYR A 104 -13.73 -18.55 -17.44
N SER A 105 -14.16 -17.29 -17.56
CA SER A 105 -15.47 -16.94 -18.14
C SER A 105 -15.60 -17.26 -19.63
N GLN A 106 -14.49 -17.27 -20.38
CA GLN A 106 -14.49 -17.66 -21.80
C GLN A 106 -14.63 -19.17 -22.00
N SER A 107 -14.29 -19.99 -20.99
CA SER A 107 -14.32 -21.45 -21.04
C SER A 107 -15.73 -22.06 -21.00
N GLY A 108 -16.79 -21.24 -21.09
CA GLY A 108 -18.16 -21.69 -21.40
C GLY A 108 -18.76 -22.66 -20.38
N PHE A 109 -18.84 -22.26 -19.11
CA PHE A 109 -19.56 -23.01 -18.08
C PHE A 109 -21.07 -22.69 -18.16
N ILE A 110 -21.90 -23.70 -18.45
CA ILE A 110 -23.37 -23.63 -18.31
C ILE A 110 -23.74 -24.57 -17.16
N ASP A 111 -24.36 -24.06 -16.09
CA ASP A 111 -24.80 -24.83 -14.91
C ASP A 111 -23.73 -25.78 -14.33
N ASP A 112 -22.49 -25.28 -14.15
CA ASP A 112 -21.32 -26.04 -13.65
C ASP A 112 -20.93 -27.29 -14.48
N LEU A 113 -21.50 -27.46 -15.67
CA LEU A 113 -21.11 -28.46 -16.65
C LEU A 113 -20.30 -27.76 -17.76
N ALA A 114 -19.08 -28.25 -17.98
CA ALA A 114 -18.25 -27.78 -19.10
C ALA A 114 -18.94 -28.15 -20.42
N ASP A 115 -19.27 -27.18 -21.26
CA ASP A 115 -19.64 -27.45 -22.65
C ASP A 115 -18.39 -28.03 -23.34
N PRO A 116 -18.40 -29.29 -23.80
CA PRO A 116 -17.24 -29.91 -24.42
C PRO A 116 -16.81 -29.20 -25.73
N ASN A 117 -17.65 -28.33 -26.30
CA ASN A 117 -17.34 -27.54 -27.49
C ASN A 117 -16.89 -26.11 -27.17
N ALA A 118 -16.90 -25.67 -25.90
CA ALA A 118 -16.45 -24.34 -25.54
C ALA A 118 -14.92 -24.21 -25.66
N PRO A 119 -14.41 -23.04 -26.09
CA PRO A 119 -12.97 -22.82 -26.20
C PRO A 119 -12.34 -22.80 -24.81
N GLN A 120 -11.29 -23.60 -24.59
CA GLN A 120 -10.59 -23.66 -23.31
C GLN A 120 -9.40 -22.71 -23.31
N TRP A 121 -9.38 -21.77 -22.36
CA TRP A 121 -8.33 -20.76 -22.21
C TRP A 121 -7.48 -21.05 -20.98
N LEU A 122 -6.47 -21.90 -21.13
CA LEU A 122 -5.62 -22.37 -20.04
C LEU A 122 -4.15 -22.10 -20.33
N THR A 123 -3.47 -21.49 -19.36
CA THR A 123 -2.03 -21.20 -19.46
C THR A 123 -1.39 -21.19 -18.08
N THR A 124 -0.10 -21.51 -18.03
CA THR A 124 0.75 -21.20 -16.88
C THR A 124 1.12 -19.72 -16.90
N PHE A 125 1.67 -19.24 -15.78
CA PHE A 125 2.12 -17.87 -15.65
C PHE A 125 3.19 -17.74 -14.60
N SER A 126 4.33 -17.16 -14.97
CA SER A 126 5.40 -16.77 -14.06
C SER A 126 5.87 -15.36 -14.37
N ALA A 127 5.94 -14.50 -13.36
CA ALA A 127 6.45 -13.14 -13.49
C ALA A 127 7.48 -12.81 -12.41
N LEU A 128 8.50 -12.04 -12.80
CA LEU A 128 9.45 -11.36 -11.92
C LEU A 128 9.28 -9.86 -12.09
N ILE A 129 8.96 -9.18 -10.98
CA ILE A 129 8.92 -7.72 -10.90
C ILE A 129 10.09 -7.26 -10.05
N ALA A 130 11.07 -6.59 -10.67
CA ALA A 130 12.23 -6.04 -9.99
C ALA A 130 11.97 -4.58 -9.62
N LYS A 131 11.87 -4.27 -8.32
CA LYS A 131 11.58 -2.94 -7.80
C LYS A 131 12.51 -2.61 -6.63
N SER A 132 13.23 -1.50 -6.72
CA SER A 132 14.28 -1.12 -5.77
C SER A 132 15.30 -2.27 -5.60
N THR A 133 15.49 -2.78 -4.39
CA THR A 133 16.35 -3.91 -4.05
C THR A 133 15.59 -5.25 -3.94
N THR A 134 14.31 -5.29 -4.32
CA THR A 134 13.43 -6.44 -4.10
C THR A 134 12.90 -6.98 -5.42
N GLY A 135 12.95 -8.30 -5.59
CA GLY A 135 12.27 -9.03 -6.66
C GLY A 135 10.99 -9.65 -6.13
N TYR A 136 9.88 -9.39 -6.79
CA TYR A 136 8.58 -10.00 -6.49
C TYR A 136 8.27 -11.03 -7.56
N ILE A 137 8.10 -12.28 -7.16
CA ILE A 137 7.79 -13.40 -8.04
C ILE A 137 6.33 -13.81 -7.84
N PHE A 138 5.61 -13.94 -8.95
CA PHE A 138 4.23 -14.44 -9.00
C PHE A 138 4.21 -15.67 -9.90
N HIS A 139 3.73 -16.80 -9.39
CA HIS A 139 3.85 -18.08 -10.08
C HIS A 139 2.58 -18.93 -10.00
N VAL A 140 2.18 -19.47 -11.15
CA VAL A 140 1.09 -20.43 -11.34
C VAL A 140 1.45 -21.40 -12.48
N GLY A 141 1.61 -22.68 -12.18
CA GLY A 141 1.78 -23.73 -13.18
C GLY A 141 3.15 -24.39 -13.03
N ASP A 142 3.80 -24.72 -14.14
CA ASP A 142 5.10 -25.41 -14.16
C ASP A 142 6.19 -24.64 -14.93
N THR A 143 5.93 -23.40 -15.38
CA THR A 143 7.01 -22.50 -15.78
C THR A 143 7.93 -22.19 -14.59
N ARG A 144 9.26 -22.21 -14.78
CA ARG A 144 10.21 -22.06 -13.68
C ARG A 144 10.94 -20.73 -13.70
N ILE A 145 11.14 -20.15 -12.51
CA ILE A 145 12.08 -19.04 -12.29
C ILE A 145 13.30 -19.56 -11.52
N THR A 146 14.47 -19.42 -12.13
CA THR A 146 15.76 -19.86 -11.59
C THR A 146 16.66 -18.65 -11.37
N LYS A 147 17.29 -18.57 -10.20
CA LYS A 147 18.31 -17.57 -9.87
C LYS A 147 19.70 -18.16 -10.01
N TYR A 148 20.58 -17.41 -10.65
CA TYR A 148 22.01 -17.67 -10.73
C TYR A 148 22.78 -16.54 -10.04
N ARG A 149 23.44 -16.88 -8.93
CA ARG A 149 24.22 -15.95 -8.10
C ARG A 149 25.49 -16.65 -7.62
N HIS A 150 26.65 -16.01 -7.76
CA HIS A 150 27.93 -16.54 -7.27
C HIS A 150 28.19 -18.02 -7.65
N GLN A 151 27.93 -18.38 -8.92
CA GLN A 151 28.08 -19.75 -9.44
C GLN A 151 27.16 -20.82 -8.81
N GLN A 152 26.12 -20.39 -8.11
CA GLN A 152 25.08 -21.24 -7.55
C GLN A 152 23.78 -21.02 -8.31
N LEU A 153 23.10 -22.12 -8.64
CA LEU A 153 21.84 -22.13 -9.36
C LEU A 153 20.74 -22.65 -8.42
N GLU A 154 19.77 -21.79 -8.16
CA GLU A 154 18.67 -22.02 -7.23
C GLU A 154 17.34 -21.86 -7.98
N VAL A 155 16.51 -22.89 -7.97
CA VAL A 155 15.15 -22.81 -8.51
C VAL A 155 14.27 -22.19 -7.43
N ILE A 156 13.63 -21.05 -7.72
CA ILE A 156 12.84 -20.31 -6.74
C ILE A 156 11.40 -20.81 -6.71
N THR A 157 10.80 -21.05 -7.88
CA THR A 157 9.42 -21.51 -7.99
C THR A 157 9.32 -23.02 -7.81
N ARG A 158 8.12 -23.50 -7.50
CA ARG A 158 7.80 -24.92 -7.38
C ARG A 158 6.65 -25.26 -8.32
N ASP A 159 6.87 -26.26 -9.17
CA ASP A 159 5.89 -26.68 -10.14
C ASP A 159 4.58 -27.16 -9.51
N HIS A 160 3.47 -26.76 -10.12
CA HIS A 160 2.12 -27.17 -9.78
C HIS A 160 1.64 -28.29 -10.71
N ASN A 161 2.31 -29.44 -10.68
CA ASN A 161 1.93 -30.63 -11.43
C ASN A 161 1.81 -31.87 -10.53
N ARG A 162 1.03 -32.86 -11.00
CA ARG A 162 0.95 -34.20 -10.40
C ARG A 162 1.43 -35.22 -11.40
N LYS A 163 2.48 -35.95 -11.02
CA LYS A 163 3.01 -37.08 -11.78
C LYS A 163 2.07 -38.28 -11.63
N GLN A 164 1.40 -38.67 -12.71
CA GLN A 164 0.59 -39.88 -12.75
C GLN A 164 1.38 -40.98 -13.45
N ILE A 165 1.52 -42.15 -12.81
CA ILE A 165 2.28 -43.27 -13.36
C ILE A 165 1.65 -43.70 -14.70
N GLY A 166 2.37 -43.46 -15.81
CA GLY A 166 1.97 -43.87 -17.16
C GLY A 166 1.15 -42.87 -17.98
N GLN A 167 0.96 -41.63 -17.51
CA GLN A 167 0.31 -40.53 -18.25
C GLN A 167 1.11 -39.22 -18.15
N GLN A 168 0.81 -38.24 -19.01
CA GLN A 168 1.41 -36.90 -18.97
C GLN A 168 1.17 -36.21 -17.62
N ASP A 169 2.12 -35.40 -17.17
CA ASP A 169 2.04 -34.65 -15.92
C ASP A 169 0.81 -33.72 -15.96
N LEU A 170 -0.12 -33.91 -15.01
CA LEU A 170 -1.35 -33.12 -14.96
C LEU A 170 -1.10 -31.84 -14.16
N LEU A 171 -1.32 -30.69 -14.78
CA LEU A 171 -1.24 -29.39 -14.12
C LEU A 171 -2.35 -29.26 -13.06
N THR A 172 -1.97 -28.94 -11.82
CA THR A 172 -2.91 -28.76 -10.70
C THR A 172 -3.36 -27.32 -10.53
N ARG A 173 -2.64 -26.34 -11.10
CA ARG A 173 -2.98 -24.92 -11.07
C ARG A 173 -2.61 -24.25 -12.39
N ALA A 174 -3.57 -23.61 -13.04
CA ALA A 174 -3.40 -22.80 -14.25
C ALA A 174 -4.25 -21.53 -14.17
N LEU A 175 -3.86 -20.48 -14.89
CA LEU A 175 -4.76 -19.38 -15.19
C LEU A 175 -5.90 -19.87 -16.09
N GLY A 176 -7.13 -19.48 -15.72
CA GLY A 176 -8.36 -19.90 -16.40
C GLY A 176 -8.87 -21.28 -15.99
N GLY A 177 -8.17 -21.99 -15.11
CA GLY A 177 -8.53 -23.35 -14.68
C GLY A 177 -9.59 -23.42 -13.58
N ASP A 178 -9.67 -22.40 -12.71
CA ASP A 178 -10.62 -22.33 -11.59
C ASP A 178 -11.12 -20.88 -11.42
N ASN A 179 -12.28 -20.71 -10.79
CA ASN A 179 -12.84 -19.42 -10.41
C ASN A 179 -12.00 -18.69 -9.33
N ARG A 180 -11.20 -19.45 -8.56
CA ARG A 180 -10.34 -18.94 -7.50
C ARG A 180 -8.90 -19.31 -7.78
N LEU A 181 -8.13 -18.31 -8.22
CA LEU A 181 -6.71 -18.47 -8.46
C LEU A 181 -5.92 -18.44 -7.14
N GLU A 182 -5.11 -19.47 -6.92
CA GLU A 182 -4.05 -19.47 -5.91
C GLU A 182 -2.72 -19.17 -6.61
N VAL A 183 -2.15 -18.01 -6.31
CA VAL A 183 -0.86 -17.56 -6.85
C VAL A 183 0.21 -17.72 -5.78
N ASP A 184 1.30 -18.39 -6.11
CA ASP A 184 2.47 -18.44 -5.25
C ASP A 184 3.22 -17.11 -5.37
N VAL A 185 3.47 -16.46 -4.22
CA VAL A 185 4.14 -15.16 -4.14
C VAL A 185 5.44 -15.31 -3.35
N HIS A 186 6.55 -14.89 -3.94
CA HIS A 186 7.85 -14.90 -3.29
C HIS A 186 8.53 -13.53 -3.38
N GLN A 187 9.07 -13.04 -2.27
CA GLN A 187 9.95 -11.88 -2.24
C GLN A 187 11.40 -12.34 -2.14
N ILE A 188 12.28 -11.76 -2.95
CA ILE A 188 13.70 -12.06 -2.98
C ILE A 188 14.53 -10.78 -2.94
N ASP A 189 15.70 -10.84 -2.31
CA ASP A 189 16.69 -9.77 -2.33
C ASP A 189 17.42 -9.75 -3.68
N LEU A 190 17.47 -8.59 -4.35
CA LEU A 190 18.19 -8.38 -5.59
C LEU A 190 19.60 -7.85 -5.29
N GLN A 191 20.59 -8.43 -5.97
CA GLN A 191 21.98 -8.01 -5.86
C GLN A 191 22.55 -7.71 -7.26
N PRO A 192 23.52 -6.78 -7.35
CA PRO A 192 24.25 -6.60 -8.59
C PRO A 192 24.84 -7.92 -9.06
N ARG A 193 24.73 -8.18 -10.36
CA ARG A 193 25.20 -9.37 -11.07
C ARG A 193 24.38 -10.64 -10.87
N ASP A 194 23.19 -10.52 -10.29
CA ASP A 194 22.22 -11.60 -10.34
C ASP A 194 21.70 -11.81 -11.76
N LEU A 195 21.55 -13.07 -12.14
CA LEU A 195 20.89 -13.48 -13.37
C LEU A 195 19.67 -14.34 -13.00
N TYR A 196 18.49 -13.95 -13.48
CA TYR A 196 17.26 -14.73 -13.36
C TYR A 196 16.89 -15.29 -14.72
N MET A 197 16.51 -16.56 -14.76
CA MET A 197 16.01 -17.24 -15.95
C MET A 197 14.57 -17.68 -15.71
N LEU A 198 13.67 -17.26 -16.58
CA LEU A 198 12.29 -17.71 -16.69
C LEU A 198 12.23 -18.70 -17.88
N SER A 199 11.72 -19.91 -17.66
CA SER A 199 11.74 -20.98 -18.68
C SER A 199 10.53 -21.91 -18.61
N CYS A 200 10.04 -22.39 -19.76
CA CYS A 200 9.08 -23.49 -19.87
C CYS A 200 9.74 -24.87 -19.70
N ASP A 201 8.92 -25.91 -19.59
CA ASP A 201 9.31 -27.31 -19.37
C ASP A 201 10.14 -27.90 -20.52
N GLY A 202 9.85 -27.49 -21.75
CA GLY A 202 10.62 -27.80 -22.94
C GLY A 202 12.10 -27.40 -22.85
N ILE A 203 12.47 -26.52 -21.92
CA ILE A 203 13.87 -26.20 -21.61
C ILE A 203 14.34 -26.92 -20.35
N HIS A 204 13.64 -26.74 -19.24
CA HIS A 204 14.19 -27.08 -17.93
C HIS A 204 14.13 -28.59 -17.59
N ASP A 205 13.32 -29.38 -18.29
CA ASP A 205 13.30 -30.84 -18.15
C ASP A 205 14.34 -31.54 -19.04
N TYR A 206 14.82 -30.87 -20.10
CA TYR A 206 15.82 -31.38 -21.05
C TYR A 206 17.26 -30.91 -20.74
N MET A 207 17.44 -30.09 -19.70
CA MET A 207 18.73 -29.49 -19.35
C MET A 207 19.11 -29.70 -17.88
N SER A 208 20.31 -30.23 -17.64
CA SER A 208 20.84 -30.39 -16.28
C SER A 208 21.41 -29.09 -15.71
N LYS A 209 21.44 -28.96 -14.38
CA LYS A 209 22.03 -27.81 -13.67
C LYS A 209 23.48 -27.50 -14.09
N ALA A 210 24.28 -28.53 -14.37
CA ALA A 210 25.67 -28.38 -14.81
C ALA A 210 25.77 -27.66 -16.16
N VAL A 211 24.80 -27.87 -17.05
CA VAL A 211 24.78 -27.31 -18.40
C VAL A 211 24.35 -25.86 -18.34
N PHE A 212 23.32 -25.54 -17.57
CA PHE A 212 22.94 -24.15 -17.31
C PHE A 212 24.12 -23.36 -16.73
N LYS A 213 24.80 -23.93 -15.73
CA LYS A 213 25.98 -23.29 -15.14
C LYS A 213 27.06 -22.98 -16.17
N ALA A 214 27.42 -23.95 -17.02
CA ALA A 214 28.42 -23.75 -18.07
C ALA A 214 28.02 -22.66 -19.09
N LEU A 215 26.72 -22.57 -19.41
CA LEU A 215 26.20 -21.52 -20.30
C LEU A 215 26.22 -20.15 -19.62
N PHE A 216 25.80 -20.05 -18.36
CA PHE A 216 25.80 -18.79 -17.61
C PHE A 216 27.21 -18.28 -17.31
N ASP A 217 28.17 -19.18 -17.06
CA ASP A 217 29.58 -18.84 -16.87
C ASP A 217 30.25 -18.29 -18.13
N SER A 218 29.65 -18.49 -19.31
CA SER A 218 30.14 -17.90 -20.57
C SER A 218 29.73 -16.44 -20.79
N LEU A 219 28.85 -15.91 -19.93
CA LEU A 219 28.36 -14.54 -20.02
C LEU A 219 29.45 -13.53 -19.58
N PRO A 220 29.62 -12.39 -20.28
CA PRO A 220 30.52 -11.32 -19.82
C PRO A 220 30.12 -10.77 -18.44
N LEU A 221 31.08 -10.13 -17.77
CA LEU A 221 30.88 -9.54 -16.43
C LEU A 221 29.83 -8.43 -16.39
N ALA A 222 29.60 -7.74 -17.52
CA ALA A 222 28.61 -6.70 -17.71
C ALA A 222 27.89 -6.94 -19.04
N PRO A 223 26.92 -7.86 -19.08
CA PRO A 223 26.21 -8.23 -20.30
C PRO A 223 25.30 -7.12 -20.80
N GLU A 224 25.26 -6.96 -22.11
CA GLU A 224 24.26 -6.16 -22.79
C GLU A 224 23.07 -7.03 -23.22
N LYS A 225 22.01 -6.38 -23.70
CA LYS A 225 20.81 -7.05 -24.20
C LYS A 225 21.12 -8.12 -25.26
N SER A 226 22.03 -7.82 -26.20
CA SER A 226 22.41 -8.75 -27.27
C SER A 226 23.11 -10.01 -26.74
N ASP A 227 23.88 -9.89 -25.66
CA ASP A 227 24.55 -11.04 -25.03
C ASP A 227 23.53 -11.97 -24.39
N LEU A 228 22.52 -11.40 -23.72
CA LEU A 228 21.42 -12.17 -23.13
C LEU A 228 20.55 -12.83 -24.19
N GLU A 229 20.24 -12.15 -25.30
CA GLU A 229 19.50 -12.74 -26.41
C GLU A 229 20.28 -13.90 -27.05
N ALA A 230 21.58 -13.71 -27.31
CA ALA A 230 22.44 -14.77 -27.85
C ALA A 230 22.53 -15.98 -26.91
N LEU A 231 22.62 -15.74 -25.59
CA LEU A 231 22.60 -16.79 -24.59
C LEU A 231 21.25 -17.52 -24.56
N ALA A 232 20.13 -16.80 -24.60
CA ALA A 232 18.78 -17.40 -24.65
C ALA A 232 18.60 -18.27 -25.90
N THR A 233 19.04 -17.80 -27.07
CA THR A 233 19.04 -18.61 -28.31
C THR A 233 19.89 -19.87 -28.17
N LYS A 234 21.06 -19.78 -27.53
CA LYS A 234 21.94 -20.94 -27.30
C LYS A 234 21.32 -21.96 -26.33
N ILE A 235 20.65 -21.50 -25.27
CA ILE A 235 19.90 -22.36 -24.34
C ILE A 235 18.82 -23.14 -25.09
N VAL A 236 18.02 -22.43 -25.88
CA VAL A 236 16.94 -23.03 -26.69
C VAL A 236 17.49 -24.04 -27.70
N ALA A 237 18.55 -23.69 -28.44
CA ALA A 237 19.19 -24.62 -29.37
C ALA A 237 19.70 -25.89 -28.66
N THR A 238 20.33 -25.74 -27.48
CA THR A 238 20.83 -26.87 -26.69
C THR A 238 19.71 -27.79 -26.21
N ALA A 239 18.54 -27.24 -25.84
CA ALA A 239 17.38 -28.03 -25.44
C ALA A 239 16.82 -28.85 -26.62
N LEU A 240 16.72 -28.24 -27.81
CA LEU A 240 16.28 -28.91 -29.04
C LEU A 240 17.26 -30.01 -29.47
N GLU A 241 18.57 -29.76 -29.42
CA GLU A 241 19.60 -30.77 -29.71
C GLU A 241 19.55 -31.97 -28.77
N ARG A 242 19.00 -31.79 -27.56
CA ARG A 242 18.79 -32.85 -26.56
C ARG A 242 17.45 -33.56 -26.68
N GLY A 243 16.69 -33.26 -27.72
CA GLY A 243 15.45 -33.97 -28.04
C GLY A 243 14.21 -33.40 -27.38
N SER A 244 14.20 -32.10 -27.01
CA SER A 244 12.97 -31.44 -26.60
C SER A 244 11.93 -31.48 -27.73
N ASP A 245 10.74 -31.99 -27.41
CA ASP A 245 9.60 -32.14 -28.31
C ASP A 245 8.51 -31.09 -28.10
N ASP A 246 8.70 -30.17 -27.14
CA ASP A 246 7.77 -29.11 -26.79
C ASP A 246 8.18 -27.72 -27.36
N ASN A 247 7.39 -26.69 -27.07
CA ASN A 247 7.76 -25.31 -27.21
C ASN A 247 8.92 -24.98 -26.26
N VAL A 248 9.80 -24.09 -26.69
CA VAL A 248 11.06 -23.79 -26.00
C VAL A 248 11.22 -22.28 -25.88
N THR A 249 11.03 -21.79 -24.66
CA THR A 249 11.07 -20.37 -24.33
C THR A 249 11.96 -20.08 -23.13
N CYS A 250 12.92 -19.18 -23.33
CA CYS A 250 13.84 -18.70 -22.30
C CYS A 250 13.82 -17.17 -22.25
N LEU A 251 13.58 -16.61 -21.08
CA LEU A 251 13.72 -15.19 -20.80
C LEU A 251 14.73 -14.98 -19.67
N LEU A 252 15.74 -14.15 -19.92
CA LEU A 252 16.81 -13.82 -18.99
C LEU A 252 16.68 -12.37 -18.51
N VAL A 253 16.87 -12.18 -17.20
CA VAL A 253 16.87 -10.88 -16.52
C VAL A 253 18.19 -10.74 -15.77
N TYR A 254 19.01 -9.77 -16.15
CA TYR A 254 20.28 -9.50 -15.47
C TYR A 254 20.21 -8.19 -14.69
N ILE A 255 20.58 -8.23 -13.40
CA ILE A 255 20.60 -7.07 -12.52
C ILE A 255 21.98 -6.39 -12.63
N ASN A 256 22.09 -5.30 -13.38
CA ASN A 256 23.34 -4.55 -13.49
C ASN A 256 23.70 -3.86 -12.18
N ALA A 257 22.72 -3.18 -11.57
CA ALA A 257 22.88 -2.51 -10.29
C ALA A 257 21.53 -2.29 -9.62
N VAL A 258 21.52 -2.39 -8.30
CA VAL A 258 20.36 -2.04 -7.47
C VAL A 258 20.58 -0.66 -6.84
N PRO A 259 19.52 0.10 -6.54
CA PRO A 259 19.64 1.33 -5.80
C PRO A 259 20.32 1.08 -4.45
N ASN A 260 21.33 1.88 -4.12
CA ASN A 260 21.98 1.87 -2.81
C ASN A 260 22.02 3.31 -2.30
N ARG A 261 20.83 3.85 -1.98
CA ARG A 261 20.68 5.20 -1.48
C ARG A 261 20.94 5.20 0.01
N LYS A 262 22.04 5.81 0.45
CA LYS A 262 22.20 6.15 1.88
C LYS A 262 21.25 7.30 2.22
N LEU A 263 20.80 7.39 3.48
CA LEU A 263 19.95 8.49 3.99
C LEU A 263 20.38 9.89 3.50
N ALA A 264 21.68 10.15 3.50
CA ALA A 264 22.27 11.43 3.05
C ALA A 264 22.05 11.76 1.56
N GLU A 265 21.75 10.79 0.71
CA GLU A 265 21.43 11.01 -0.71
C GLU A 265 19.93 11.19 -0.94
N ILE A 266 19.08 10.53 -0.14
CA ILE A 266 17.64 10.84 -0.07
C ILE A 266 17.47 12.30 0.32
N GLU A 267 18.18 12.77 1.36
CA GLU A 267 18.26 14.18 1.75
C GLU A 267 18.73 15.10 0.61
N ARG A 268 19.67 14.65 -0.23
CA ARG A 268 20.23 15.42 -1.34
C ARG A 268 19.28 15.55 -2.54
N ASP A 269 18.51 14.51 -2.84
CA ASP A 269 17.46 14.53 -3.87
C ASP A 269 16.24 15.36 -3.39
N LEU A 270 15.84 15.20 -2.12
CA LEU A 270 14.80 16.00 -1.46
C LEU A 270 15.17 17.51 -1.44
N SER A 271 16.48 17.84 -1.41
CA SER A 271 17.03 19.20 -1.39
C SER A 271 17.51 19.75 -2.75
N SER A 272 17.16 19.09 -3.86
CA SER A 272 17.36 19.68 -5.20
C SER A 272 16.63 21.02 -5.37
N LYS A 273 15.59 21.25 -4.56
CA LYS A 273 14.83 22.50 -4.47
C LYS A 273 15.20 23.27 -3.21
N THR A 274 15.34 24.59 -3.35
CA THR A 274 15.63 25.53 -2.27
C THR A 274 14.35 25.88 -1.51
N ILE A 275 14.37 25.91 -0.17
CA ILE A 275 13.23 26.40 0.60
C ILE A 275 13.07 27.91 0.31
N PRO A 276 11.89 28.38 -0.16
CA PRO A 276 11.70 29.79 -0.43
C PRO A 276 11.79 30.60 0.88
N PRO A 277 12.31 31.84 0.83
CA PRO A 277 12.28 32.72 1.99
C PRO A 277 10.82 33.03 2.39
N ALA A 278 10.62 33.39 3.66
CA ALA A 278 9.29 33.76 4.14
C ALA A 278 8.73 34.95 3.32
N LEU A 279 7.63 34.68 2.61
CA LEU A 279 7.00 35.65 1.72
C LEU A 279 6.13 36.66 2.47
N LYS A 280 6.05 37.88 1.93
CA LYS A 280 5.19 38.97 2.41
C LYS A 280 4.07 39.26 1.41
N VAL A 281 2.99 39.89 1.90
CA VAL A 281 1.88 40.35 1.05
C VAL A 281 2.42 41.25 -0.07
N GLY A 282 1.96 41.00 -1.29
CA GLY A 282 2.40 41.70 -2.51
C GLY A 282 3.59 41.05 -3.24
N GLN A 283 4.30 40.11 -2.61
CA GLN A 283 5.37 39.37 -3.28
C GLN A 283 4.84 38.27 -4.20
N LYS A 284 5.67 37.84 -5.15
CA LYS A 284 5.34 36.83 -6.16
C LYS A 284 6.30 35.65 -6.08
N LEU A 285 5.78 34.44 -6.27
CA LEU A 285 6.56 33.20 -6.43
C LEU A 285 5.94 32.40 -7.58
N ASP A 286 6.71 32.13 -8.64
CA ASP A 286 6.31 31.28 -9.78
C ASP A 286 4.92 31.56 -10.37
N GLY A 287 4.57 32.84 -10.51
CA GLY A 287 3.28 33.26 -11.06
C GLY A 287 2.15 33.38 -10.04
N TYR A 288 2.41 33.10 -8.76
CA TYR A 288 1.46 33.28 -7.66
C TYR A 288 1.75 34.56 -6.88
N LEU A 289 0.75 35.43 -6.72
CA LEU A 289 0.83 36.68 -5.95
C LEU A 289 0.28 36.47 -4.54
N VAL A 290 1.09 36.75 -3.51
CA VAL A 290 0.68 36.64 -2.10
C VAL A 290 -0.31 37.74 -1.73
N LYS A 291 -1.53 37.35 -1.33
CA LYS A 291 -2.58 38.26 -0.86
C LYS A 291 -2.68 38.31 0.66
N LYS A 292 -2.46 37.19 1.35
CA LYS A 292 -2.53 37.10 2.81
C LYS A 292 -1.58 36.01 3.32
N VAL A 293 -0.95 36.26 4.47
CA VAL A 293 -0.28 35.20 5.25
C VAL A 293 -1.37 34.53 6.10
N ILE A 294 -1.73 33.29 5.78
CA ILE A 294 -2.76 32.53 6.51
C ILE A 294 -2.18 32.06 7.85
N HIS A 295 -0.99 31.47 7.79
CA HIS A 295 -0.32 30.93 8.96
C HIS A 295 1.20 30.99 8.76
N ALA A 296 1.92 31.32 9.81
CA ALA A 296 3.38 31.28 9.84
C ALA A 296 3.81 30.56 11.11
N SER A 297 4.29 29.33 10.96
CA SER A 297 4.76 28.49 12.08
C SER A 297 6.25 28.24 11.96
N ILE A 298 6.83 27.69 13.02
CA ILE A 298 8.21 27.20 12.99
C ILE A 298 8.44 26.15 11.90
N ARG A 299 7.40 25.37 11.55
CA ARG A 299 7.47 24.21 10.64
C ARG A 299 7.17 24.59 9.19
N SER A 300 6.13 25.38 8.96
CA SER A 300 5.67 25.76 7.62
C SER A 300 5.01 27.14 7.57
N HIS A 301 5.01 27.70 6.36
CA HIS A 301 4.30 28.92 6.01
C HIS A 301 3.16 28.63 5.03
N LEU A 302 1.99 29.19 5.30
CA LEU A 302 0.79 29.10 4.47
C LEU A 302 0.39 30.49 3.98
N TYR A 303 0.23 30.63 2.67
CA TYR A 303 -0.13 31.89 2.03
C TYR A 303 -1.40 31.72 1.20
N LEU A 304 -2.34 32.66 1.32
CA LEU A 304 -3.37 32.85 0.31
C LEU A 304 -2.72 33.56 -0.88
N VAL A 305 -2.74 32.91 -2.02
CA VAL A 305 -2.17 33.42 -3.26
C VAL A 305 -3.23 33.51 -4.36
N ILE A 306 -3.01 34.39 -5.33
CA ILE A 306 -3.78 34.44 -6.57
C ILE A 306 -2.86 34.02 -7.71
N ASP A 307 -3.29 33.07 -8.53
CA ASP A 307 -2.62 32.78 -9.80
C ASP A 307 -2.83 33.97 -10.75
N ILE A 308 -1.74 34.61 -11.15
CA ILE A 308 -1.76 35.82 -11.98
C ILE A 308 -2.38 35.54 -13.37
N LYS A 309 -2.33 34.29 -13.85
CA LYS A 309 -2.88 33.93 -15.17
C LYS A 309 -4.39 33.71 -15.13
N THR A 310 -4.89 33.06 -14.09
CA THR A 310 -6.30 32.62 -14.01
C THR A 310 -7.15 33.47 -13.06
N ASP A 311 -6.53 34.35 -12.28
CA ASP A 311 -7.13 35.15 -11.20
C ASP A 311 -7.83 34.30 -10.13
N LYS A 312 -7.45 33.02 -10.01
CA LYS A 312 -8.04 32.08 -9.04
C LYS A 312 -7.27 32.08 -7.71
N PRO A 313 -7.97 31.97 -6.57
CA PRO A 313 -7.34 31.85 -5.26
C PRO A 313 -6.86 30.43 -4.97
N TYR A 314 -5.69 30.34 -4.36
CA TYR A 314 -5.05 29.10 -3.93
C TYR A 314 -4.34 29.29 -2.59
N VAL A 315 -3.97 28.18 -1.96
CA VAL A 315 -3.07 28.17 -0.80
C VAL A 315 -1.69 27.70 -1.26
N LEU A 316 -0.66 28.49 -1.00
CA LEU A 316 0.74 28.08 -1.19
C LEU A 316 1.30 27.67 0.17
N LYS A 317 1.71 26.40 0.29
CA LYS A 317 2.40 25.86 1.46
C LYS A 317 3.87 25.74 1.15
N ALA A 318 4.71 26.30 2.01
CA ALA A 318 6.17 26.19 1.93
C ALA A 318 6.72 25.72 3.28
N PRO A 319 7.76 24.87 3.30
CA PRO A 319 8.44 24.52 4.54
C PRO A 319 9.15 25.75 5.11
N SER A 320 9.40 25.73 6.41
CA SER A 320 10.21 26.74 7.07
C SER A 320 11.69 26.44 6.88
N ALA A 321 12.50 27.48 6.69
CA ALA A 321 13.96 27.35 6.62
C ALA A 321 14.57 26.74 7.89
N ASN A 322 13.89 26.85 9.04
CA ASN A 322 14.32 26.24 10.30
C ASN A 322 14.30 24.70 10.28
N PHE A 323 13.62 24.10 9.30
CA PHE A 323 13.51 22.65 9.13
C PHE A 323 14.22 22.18 7.85
N SER A 324 15.17 22.96 7.32
CA SER A 324 15.97 22.55 6.14
C SER A 324 16.76 21.27 6.37
N ASP A 325 17.14 21.02 7.62
CA ASP A 325 17.99 19.90 8.02
C ASP A 325 17.17 18.74 8.62
N ASP A 326 15.84 18.89 8.73
CA ASP A 326 14.94 17.84 9.20
C ASP A 326 14.43 17.03 7.99
N ALA A 327 15.19 16.00 7.65
CA ALA A 327 14.92 15.12 6.52
C ALA A 327 13.55 14.42 6.60
N LEU A 328 13.14 14.01 7.81
CA LEU A 328 11.86 13.33 8.03
C LEU A 328 10.69 14.27 7.78
N TYR A 329 10.82 15.52 8.23
CA TYR A 329 9.83 16.56 7.93
C TYR A 329 9.74 16.85 6.42
N LEU A 330 10.88 17.08 5.75
CA LEU A 330 10.90 17.39 4.32
C LEU A 330 10.35 16.23 3.48
N GLN A 331 10.65 14.98 3.87
CA GLN A 331 10.05 13.80 3.26
C GLN A 331 8.53 13.80 3.42
N GLY A 332 8.01 14.10 4.62
CA GLY A 332 6.58 14.24 4.85
C GLY A 332 5.94 15.35 4.00
N PHE A 333 6.61 16.49 3.86
CA PHE A 333 6.16 17.60 3.02
C PHE A 333 6.07 17.22 1.53
N MET A 334 7.08 16.53 1.01
CA MET A 334 7.08 16.06 -0.38
C MET A 334 6.05 14.95 -0.62
N ARG A 335 5.88 14.08 0.38
CA ARG A 335 4.84 13.04 0.39
C ARG A 335 3.44 13.64 0.34
N GLU A 336 3.18 14.71 1.09
CA GLU A 336 1.90 15.43 1.05
C GLU A 336 1.55 15.90 -0.37
N ALA A 337 2.50 16.55 -1.05
CA ALA A 337 2.31 17.00 -2.43
C ALA A 337 2.08 15.81 -3.38
N TRP A 338 2.92 14.78 -3.29
CA TRP A 338 2.84 13.60 -4.15
C TRP A 338 1.53 12.84 -4.01
N VAL A 339 1.04 12.68 -2.77
CA VAL A 339 -0.24 12.06 -2.46
C VAL A 339 -1.39 12.93 -2.95
N GLY A 340 -1.37 14.23 -2.63
CA GLY A 340 -2.46 15.14 -2.97
C GLY A 340 -2.67 15.34 -4.48
N GLU A 341 -1.64 15.18 -5.31
CA GLU A 341 -1.77 15.17 -6.77
C GLU A 341 -2.50 13.92 -7.31
N ARG A 342 -2.43 12.81 -6.57
CA ARG A 342 -2.94 11.49 -6.97
C ARG A 342 -4.32 11.18 -6.41
N ILE A 343 -4.68 11.74 -5.25
CA ILE A 343 -6.02 11.60 -4.70
C ILE A 343 -6.97 12.58 -5.39
N LYS A 344 -8.02 12.05 -6.02
CA LYS A 344 -9.12 12.84 -6.60
C LYS A 344 -10.42 12.46 -5.90
N HIS A 345 -10.85 13.28 -4.95
CA HIS A 345 -12.10 13.07 -4.22
C HIS A 345 -12.68 14.40 -3.75
N ALA A 346 -14.01 14.53 -3.71
CA ALA A 346 -14.67 15.79 -3.34
C ALA A 346 -14.34 16.23 -1.91
N ASN A 347 -14.26 15.28 -0.97
CA ASN A 347 -13.95 15.53 0.44
C ASN A 347 -12.46 15.50 0.81
N VAL A 348 -11.57 15.63 -0.17
CA VAL A 348 -10.12 15.69 0.03
C VAL A 348 -9.62 16.96 -0.65
N MET A 349 -8.81 17.75 0.06
CA MET A 349 -8.19 18.95 -0.49
C MET A 349 -7.32 18.60 -1.70
N ARG A 350 -7.59 19.26 -2.81
CA ARG A 350 -6.84 19.08 -4.04
C ARG A 350 -5.49 19.80 -3.98
N VAL A 351 -4.42 19.06 -4.25
CA VAL A 351 -3.12 19.67 -4.60
C VAL A 351 -3.11 19.93 -6.10
N ILE A 352 -2.73 21.15 -6.46
CA ILE A 352 -2.62 21.64 -7.84
C ILE A 352 -1.18 21.43 -8.28
N GLN A 353 -1.01 20.80 -9.44
CA GLN A 353 0.30 20.60 -10.04
C GLN A 353 0.94 21.97 -10.34
N GLY A 354 2.01 22.28 -9.61
CA GLY A 354 2.76 23.53 -9.76
C GLY A 354 3.78 23.48 -10.91
N ASN A 355 4.65 24.49 -10.97
CA ASN A 355 5.77 24.50 -11.90
C ASN A 355 6.81 23.44 -11.50
N GLN A 356 6.92 22.37 -12.29
CA GLN A 356 7.87 21.29 -11.99
C GLN A 356 9.33 21.76 -12.03
N ASP A 357 9.63 22.73 -12.90
CA ASP A 357 10.97 23.31 -13.08
C ASP A 357 11.29 24.40 -12.05
N SER A 358 10.40 24.64 -11.08
CA SER A 358 10.68 25.60 -10.02
C SER A 358 11.90 25.16 -9.20
N PRO A 359 12.86 26.08 -8.95
CA PRO A 359 13.96 25.82 -8.04
C PRO A 359 13.52 25.83 -6.57
N PHE A 360 12.25 26.17 -6.27
CA PHE A 360 11.75 26.31 -4.90
C PHE A 360 10.90 25.12 -4.45
N LEU A 361 11.05 24.74 -3.18
CA LEU A 361 10.25 23.70 -2.54
C LEU A 361 8.96 24.30 -1.98
N TYR A 362 7.85 24.10 -2.69
CA TYR A 362 6.50 24.44 -2.24
C TYR A 362 5.48 23.54 -2.95
N HIS A 363 4.25 23.53 -2.45
CA HIS A 363 3.13 22.99 -3.20
C HIS A 363 1.91 23.90 -3.07
N VAL A 364 1.01 23.82 -4.04
CA VAL A 364 -0.17 24.69 -4.16
C VAL A 364 -1.41 23.84 -3.96
N CYS A 365 -2.31 24.27 -3.10
CA CYS A 365 -3.56 23.61 -2.78
C CYS A 365 -4.76 24.48 -3.17
N GLU A 366 -5.91 23.85 -3.36
CA GLU A 366 -7.16 24.61 -3.45
C GLU A 366 -7.39 25.47 -2.20
N TYR A 367 -7.90 26.68 -2.38
CA TYR A 367 -8.29 27.52 -1.26
C TYR A 367 -9.69 27.14 -0.77
N ILE A 368 -9.76 26.71 0.49
CA ILE A 368 -11.02 26.35 1.15
C ILE A 368 -11.46 27.54 2.00
N LYS A 369 -12.58 28.17 1.59
CA LYS A 369 -13.20 29.23 2.38
C LYS A 369 -14.14 28.60 3.40
N GLY A 370 -13.69 28.56 4.65
CA GLY A 370 -14.40 27.88 5.73
C GLY A 370 -13.62 27.93 7.03
N GLN A 371 -13.93 26.99 7.91
CA GLN A 371 -13.30 26.83 9.22
C GLN A 371 -12.89 25.37 9.44
N THR A 372 -11.98 25.12 10.37
CA THR A 372 -11.63 23.77 10.82
C THR A 372 -12.77 23.15 11.63
N LEU A 373 -12.79 21.82 11.75
CA LEU A 373 -13.75 21.12 12.61
C LEU A 373 -13.50 21.47 14.08
N SER A 374 -12.26 21.75 14.48
CA SER A 374 -11.92 22.28 15.80
C SER A 374 -12.65 23.60 16.11
N GLU A 375 -12.56 24.57 15.19
CA GLU A 375 -13.26 25.86 15.30
C GLU A 375 -14.78 25.65 15.29
N TRP A 376 -15.28 24.79 14.40
CA TRP A 376 -16.69 24.47 14.35
C TRP A 376 -17.20 23.83 15.65
N LEU A 377 -16.41 22.97 16.30
CA LEU A 377 -16.75 22.35 17.60
C LEU A 377 -16.79 23.37 18.73
N HIS A 378 -15.91 24.37 18.69
CA HIS A 378 -15.94 25.49 19.63
C HIS A 378 -17.25 26.28 19.50
N ASP A 379 -17.66 26.58 18.27
CA ASP A 379 -18.89 27.31 17.97
C ASP A 379 -20.16 26.47 18.20
N ASN A 380 -20.04 25.14 18.12
CA ASN A 380 -21.14 24.17 18.23
C ASN A 380 -20.85 23.13 19.33
N PRO A 381 -20.85 23.51 20.62
CA PRO A 381 -20.43 22.62 21.72
C PRO A 381 -21.39 21.45 22.01
N LYS A 382 -22.60 21.47 21.42
CA LYS A 382 -23.61 20.40 21.57
C LYS A 382 -24.32 20.16 20.23
N PRO A 383 -23.61 19.68 19.20
CA PRO A 383 -24.21 19.48 17.89
C PRO A 383 -25.24 18.36 17.96
N ASN A 384 -26.24 18.43 17.11
CA ASN A 384 -27.22 17.36 17.01
C ASN A 384 -26.60 16.13 16.32
N ILE A 385 -27.15 14.95 16.61
CA ILE A 385 -26.62 13.68 16.06
C ILE A 385 -26.65 13.67 14.52
N SER A 386 -27.60 14.37 13.89
CA SER A 386 -27.67 14.46 12.42
C SER A 386 -26.46 15.20 11.85
N GLN A 387 -26.09 16.35 12.41
CA GLN A 387 -24.92 17.14 12.01
C GLN A 387 -23.64 16.30 12.14
N VAL A 388 -23.49 15.59 13.26
CA VAL A 388 -22.34 14.68 13.45
C VAL A 388 -22.33 13.61 12.35
N ARG A 389 -23.46 12.94 12.10
CA ARG A 389 -23.56 11.92 11.04
C ARG A 389 -23.21 12.48 9.65
N ASP A 390 -23.63 13.70 9.34
CA ASP A 390 -23.35 14.33 8.04
C ASP A 390 -21.85 14.58 7.85
N VAL A 391 -21.15 15.05 8.89
CA VAL A 391 -19.68 15.19 8.89
C VAL A 391 -19.02 13.81 8.76
N MET A 392 -19.42 12.84 9.61
CA MET A 392 -18.85 11.50 9.63
C MET A 392 -19.00 10.78 8.29
N LYS A 393 -20.15 10.92 7.62
CA LYS A 393 -20.41 10.35 6.30
C LYS A 393 -19.41 10.86 5.26
N GLN A 394 -19.13 12.16 5.27
CA GLN A 394 -18.21 12.81 4.33
C GLN A 394 -16.76 12.42 4.62
N VAL A 395 -16.35 12.40 5.89
CA VAL A 395 -15.01 11.94 6.30
C VAL A 395 -14.80 10.48 5.91
N ILE A 396 -15.78 9.61 6.14
CA ILE A 396 -15.72 8.20 5.71
C ILE A 396 -15.64 8.07 4.19
N SER A 397 -16.34 8.91 3.42
CA SER A 397 -16.20 8.92 1.97
C SER A 397 -14.75 9.24 1.55
N ALA A 398 -14.11 10.21 2.21
CA ALA A 398 -12.70 10.53 2.00
C ALA A 398 -11.79 9.36 2.40
N LEU A 399 -11.89 8.81 3.61
CA LEU A 399 -11.04 7.71 4.08
C LEU A 399 -11.17 6.44 3.23
N ARG A 400 -12.36 6.16 2.69
CA ARG A 400 -12.53 5.06 1.73
C ARG A 400 -11.77 5.29 0.43
N SER A 401 -11.54 6.54 0.02
CA SER A 401 -10.69 6.85 -1.14
C SER A 401 -9.21 6.59 -0.83
N PHE A 402 -8.76 6.89 0.40
CA PHE A 402 -7.42 6.56 0.88
C PHE A 402 -7.21 5.04 0.91
N GLN A 403 -8.14 4.30 1.53
CA GLN A 403 -8.09 2.83 1.59
C GLN A 403 -8.04 2.20 0.18
N ARG A 404 -8.84 2.69 -0.78
CA ARG A 404 -8.79 2.19 -2.17
C ARG A 404 -7.42 2.41 -2.82
N LEU A 405 -6.65 3.39 -2.36
CA LEU A 405 -5.32 3.72 -2.84
C LEU A 405 -4.19 3.14 -1.96
N ASP A 406 -4.48 2.30 -0.96
CA ASP A 406 -3.52 1.85 0.08
C ASP A 406 -2.79 2.99 0.78
N LEU A 407 -3.57 4.02 1.11
CA LEU A 407 -3.12 5.15 1.90
C LEU A 407 -3.74 5.04 3.29
N VAL A 408 -2.96 5.39 4.30
CA VAL A 408 -3.42 5.53 5.69
C VAL A 408 -3.13 6.96 6.13
N HIS A 409 -4.11 7.67 6.65
CA HIS A 409 -4.00 9.08 7.01
C HIS A 409 -3.02 9.33 8.16
N ARG A 410 -3.12 8.52 9.23
CA ARG A 410 -2.24 8.50 10.43
C ARG A 410 -2.30 9.73 11.35
N ASP A 411 -2.75 10.88 10.88
CA ASP A 411 -2.96 12.08 11.71
C ASP A 411 -4.37 12.65 11.56
N LEU A 412 -5.39 11.81 11.68
CA LEU A 412 -6.77 12.28 11.61
C LEU A 412 -7.17 12.96 12.93
N LYS A 413 -7.56 14.24 12.85
CA LYS A 413 -8.01 15.07 13.98
C LYS A 413 -8.91 16.21 13.48
N PRO A 414 -9.67 16.89 14.36
CA PRO A 414 -10.53 17.99 13.96
C PRO A 414 -9.79 19.15 13.25
N ASP A 415 -8.53 19.44 13.59
CA ASP A 415 -7.75 20.48 12.91
C ASP A 415 -7.45 20.16 11.44
N ASN A 416 -7.43 18.86 11.09
CA ASN A 416 -7.13 18.38 9.74
C ASN A 416 -8.42 18.16 8.91
N ILE A 417 -9.56 18.67 9.38
CA ILE A 417 -10.85 18.57 8.72
C ILE A 417 -11.39 19.99 8.58
N MET A 418 -11.53 20.50 7.36
CA MET A 418 -12.18 21.79 7.10
C MET A 418 -13.64 21.61 6.69
N ILE A 419 -14.49 22.54 7.11
CA ILE A 419 -15.89 22.68 6.70
C ILE A 419 -15.99 23.97 5.89
N ASP A 420 -16.38 23.86 4.62
CA ASP A 420 -16.59 25.04 3.78
C ASP A 420 -17.92 25.74 4.07
N GLU A 421 -18.15 26.89 3.42
CA GLU A 421 -19.38 27.68 3.59
C GLU A 421 -20.68 26.95 3.15
N TYR A 422 -20.57 25.83 2.46
CA TYR A 422 -21.68 24.97 2.03
C TYR A 422 -21.86 23.72 2.90
N GLY A 423 -21.06 23.58 3.97
CA GLY A 423 -21.10 22.41 4.85
C GLY A 423 -20.41 21.17 4.26
N GLN A 424 -19.64 21.31 3.18
CA GLN A 424 -18.82 20.22 2.67
C GLN A 424 -17.52 20.10 3.45
N ILE A 425 -17.18 18.87 3.78
CA ILE A 425 -15.93 18.54 4.45
C ILE A 425 -14.79 18.39 3.46
N LYS A 426 -13.62 18.88 3.82
CA LYS A 426 -12.35 18.65 3.15
C LYS A 426 -11.34 18.15 4.18
N LEU A 427 -10.86 16.92 4.02
CA LEU A 427 -9.64 16.49 4.71
C LEU A 427 -8.47 17.32 4.20
N ILE A 428 -7.65 17.86 5.10
CA ILE A 428 -6.43 18.60 4.80
C ILE A 428 -5.23 17.94 5.51
N ASP A 429 -4.03 18.33 5.11
CA ASP A 429 -2.74 17.86 5.64
C ASP A 429 -2.49 16.34 5.55
N TYR A 430 -1.68 15.95 4.57
CA TYR A 430 -1.29 14.57 4.29
C TYR A 430 0.18 14.29 4.60
N GLY A 431 0.83 15.15 5.39
CA GLY A 431 2.27 15.05 5.65
C GLY A 431 2.69 13.74 6.33
N THR A 432 1.77 13.09 7.05
CA THR A 432 2.01 11.84 7.79
C THR A 432 1.49 10.60 7.07
N VAL A 433 0.88 10.74 5.89
CA VAL A 433 0.21 9.63 5.19
C VAL A 433 1.20 8.50 4.94
N PHE A 434 0.82 7.27 5.26
CA PHE A 434 1.56 6.09 4.84
C PHE A 434 1.15 5.69 3.43
N VAL A 435 2.13 5.29 2.62
CA VAL A 435 1.96 4.87 1.22
C VAL A 435 2.62 3.50 1.05
N ALA A 436 1.83 2.46 0.78
CA ALA A 436 2.34 1.08 0.70
C ALA A 436 3.50 0.91 -0.31
N SER A 437 3.38 1.52 -1.50
CA SER A 437 4.42 1.45 -2.54
C SER A 437 5.76 2.08 -2.19
N LEU A 438 5.80 3.11 -1.32
CA LEU A 438 7.04 3.80 -0.92
C LEU A 438 7.75 3.05 0.22
N ASP A 439 6.99 2.33 1.05
CA ASP A 439 7.53 1.47 2.09
C ASP A 439 8.32 0.29 1.49
N GLU A 440 7.81 -0.31 0.41
CA GLU A 440 8.49 -1.35 -0.37
C GLU A 440 9.87 -0.93 -0.89
N ASN A 441 10.06 0.35 -1.22
CA ASN A 441 11.31 0.83 -1.79
C ASN A 441 12.44 0.92 -0.76
N GLN A 442 12.14 0.79 0.54
CA GLN A 442 13.05 1.13 1.64
C GLN A 442 13.60 2.57 1.54
N GLU A 443 12.91 3.44 0.79
CA GLU A 443 13.25 4.85 0.58
C GLU A 443 12.69 5.76 1.68
N THR A 444 11.98 5.19 2.65
CA THR A 444 11.42 5.94 3.78
C THR A 444 12.39 5.96 4.95
N ILE A 445 12.65 7.16 5.48
CA ILE A 445 13.44 7.32 6.70
C ILE A 445 12.69 6.61 7.83
N LYS A 446 13.35 5.70 8.53
CA LYS A 446 12.75 4.98 9.65
C LYS A 446 12.28 6.00 10.69
N GLU A 447 11.00 5.95 11.02
CA GLU A 447 10.41 6.78 12.05
C GLU A 447 10.83 6.25 13.42
N GLU A 448 11.42 7.10 14.26
CA GLU A 448 11.79 6.74 15.64
C GLU A 448 10.68 7.02 16.65
N VAL A 449 9.67 7.79 16.23
CA VAL A 449 8.56 8.25 17.08
C VAL A 449 7.23 8.06 16.34
N PRO A 450 6.17 7.58 17.03
CA PRO A 450 4.85 7.43 16.44
C PRO A 450 4.36 8.74 15.79
N GLN A 451 3.93 8.66 14.53
CA GLN A 451 3.27 9.79 13.86
C GLN A 451 1.79 9.84 14.24
N GLY A 452 1.28 11.05 14.49
CA GLY A 452 -0.11 11.31 14.82
C GLY A 452 -0.27 12.21 16.03
N SER A 453 -1.46 12.80 16.16
CA SER A 453 -1.79 13.70 17.25
C SER A 453 -2.18 12.90 18.50
N LEU A 454 -1.55 13.21 19.63
CA LEU A 454 -1.47 12.36 20.82
C LEU A 454 -2.82 11.86 21.38
N ASN A 455 -3.88 12.66 21.26
CA ASN A 455 -5.21 12.31 21.77
C ASN A 455 -6.09 11.57 20.75
N TYR A 456 -5.65 11.46 19.50
CA TYR A 456 -6.38 10.80 18.41
C TYR A 456 -5.64 9.57 17.88
N ILE A 457 -4.33 9.48 18.11
CA ILE A 457 -3.48 8.36 17.67
C ILE A 457 -3.97 7.03 18.26
N ALA A 458 -3.94 5.99 17.43
CA ALA A 458 -4.38 4.66 17.83
C ALA A 458 -3.34 3.97 18.74
N PRO A 459 -3.77 3.15 19.73
CA PRO A 459 -2.86 2.51 20.68
C PRO A 459 -1.81 1.60 20.03
N GLU A 460 -2.15 0.89 18.96
CA GLU A 460 -1.21 0.04 18.22
C GLU A 460 -0.06 0.84 17.59
N THR A 461 -0.29 2.10 17.22
CA THR A 461 0.76 2.98 16.68
C THR A 461 1.71 3.42 17.79
N LEU A 462 1.19 3.68 18.99
CA LEU A 462 2.01 3.97 20.17
C LEU A 462 2.81 2.76 20.66
N LEU A 463 2.23 1.56 20.60
CA LEU A 463 2.82 0.32 21.12
C LEU A 463 3.80 -0.34 20.14
N HIS A 464 3.50 -0.27 18.85
CA HIS A 464 4.15 -1.09 17.83
C HIS A 464 4.67 -0.31 16.62
N MET A 465 4.54 1.02 16.60
CA MET A 465 4.91 1.87 15.45
C MET A 465 4.18 1.48 14.14
N GLN A 466 3.04 0.79 14.26
CA GLN A 466 2.24 0.35 13.13
C GLN A 466 0.96 1.16 13.03
N ALA A 467 0.61 1.56 11.81
CA ALA A 467 -0.65 2.23 11.53
C ALA A 467 -1.24 1.70 10.23
N ASP A 468 -2.52 1.34 10.29
CA ASP A 468 -3.28 0.85 9.15
C ASP A 468 -4.68 1.52 9.11
N ASN A 469 -5.57 1.02 8.26
CA ASN A 469 -6.93 1.54 8.17
C ASN A 469 -7.71 1.42 9.50
N GLN A 470 -7.37 0.47 10.37
CA GLN A 470 -7.97 0.34 11.71
C GLN A 470 -7.52 1.47 12.63
N SER A 471 -6.31 1.99 12.45
CA SER A 471 -5.80 3.16 13.18
C SER A 471 -6.54 4.44 12.78
N ASP A 472 -6.82 4.63 11.49
CA ASP A 472 -7.68 5.73 11.02
C ASP A 472 -9.12 5.58 11.51
N LEU A 473 -9.66 4.36 11.56
CA LEU A 473 -10.99 4.08 12.13
C LEU A 473 -11.07 4.45 13.61
N PHE A 474 -10.03 4.15 14.40
CA PHE A 474 -9.95 4.57 15.80
C PHE A 474 -10.00 6.09 15.93
N SER A 475 -9.13 6.78 15.17
CA SER A 475 -9.05 8.24 15.18
C SER A 475 -10.39 8.88 14.80
N LEU A 476 -11.07 8.30 13.81
CA LEU A 476 -12.42 8.68 13.39
C LEU A 476 -13.45 8.47 14.51
N GLY A 477 -13.37 7.35 15.24
CA GLY A 477 -14.21 7.09 16.40
C GLY A 477 -13.99 8.11 17.52
N VAL A 478 -12.74 8.50 17.78
CA VAL A 478 -12.38 9.55 18.75
C VAL A 478 -13.00 10.88 18.35
N ILE A 479 -12.86 11.29 17.09
CA ILE A 479 -13.49 12.52 16.57
C ILE A 479 -15.00 12.47 16.74
N CYS A 480 -15.65 11.35 16.39
CA CYS A 480 -17.09 11.21 16.55
C CYS A 480 -17.54 11.34 18.01
N TYR A 481 -16.78 10.75 18.94
CA TYR A 481 -17.03 10.84 20.37
C TYR A 481 -16.92 12.29 20.85
N GLU A 482 -15.85 12.99 20.45
CA GLU A 482 -15.60 14.38 20.79
C GLU A 482 -16.69 15.29 20.23
N MET A 483 -17.09 15.09 18.97
CA MET A 483 -18.19 15.84 18.38
C MET A 483 -19.49 15.73 19.19
N LEU A 484 -19.81 14.55 19.73
CA LEU A 484 -21.06 14.32 20.44
C LEU A 484 -21.05 14.81 21.90
N SER A 485 -19.88 14.93 22.52
CA SER A 485 -19.74 15.13 23.97
C SER A 485 -18.86 16.31 24.39
N GLY A 486 -18.00 16.82 23.51
CA GLY A 486 -16.92 17.77 23.84
C GLY A 486 -15.78 17.14 24.66
N GLU A 487 -15.77 15.82 24.81
CA GLU A 487 -14.89 15.04 25.67
C GLU A 487 -14.18 13.94 24.88
N LEU A 488 -13.17 13.28 25.46
CA LEU A 488 -12.45 12.18 24.79
C LEU A 488 -12.88 10.79 25.33
N PRO A 489 -12.80 9.72 24.51
CA PRO A 489 -13.11 8.35 24.95
C PRO A 489 -12.10 7.80 25.96
N TYR A 490 -10.91 8.39 26.02
CA TYR A 490 -9.83 8.06 26.94
C TYR A 490 -9.36 9.31 27.69
N LYS A 491 -8.67 9.12 28.82
CA LYS A 491 -8.08 10.25 29.56
C LYS A 491 -7.10 10.99 28.62
N PRO A 492 -7.19 12.34 28.51
CA PRO A 492 -6.26 13.11 27.70
C PRO A 492 -4.81 12.79 28.10
N MET A 493 -3.98 12.51 27.10
CA MET A 493 -2.58 12.17 27.30
C MET A 493 -1.72 13.44 27.27
N GLN A 494 -0.68 13.48 28.09
CA GLN A 494 0.35 14.51 28.03
C GLN A 494 1.67 13.88 27.59
N ARG A 495 2.44 14.55 26.71
CA ARG A 495 3.67 13.97 26.11
C ARG A 495 4.64 13.41 27.15
N ALA A 496 4.78 14.05 28.31
CA ALA A 496 5.68 13.61 29.38
C ALA A 496 5.17 12.36 30.15
N GLU A 497 3.89 12.01 30.02
CA GLU A 497 3.19 10.99 30.82
C GLU A 497 2.77 9.76 30.01
N VAL A 498 3.07 9.72 28.70
CA VAL A 498 2.66 8.63 27.82
C VAL A 498 3.51 7.40 28.10
N ASN A 499 2.95 6.47 28.88
CA ASN A 499 3.56 5.18 29.22
C ASN A 499 2.52 4.07 29.08
N ILE A 500 2.11 3.79 27.84
CA ILE A 500 1.20 2.70 27.51
C ILE A 500 2.05 1.48 27.19
N LYS A 501 1.83 0.38 27.92
CA LYS A 501 2.56 -0.87 27.75
C LYS A 501 1.68 -1.98 27.19
N ALA A 502 0.38 -1.89 27.41
CA ALA A 502 -0.60 -2.83 26.91
C ALA A 502 -1.94 -2.14 26.58
N TYR A 503 -2.73 -2.78 25.73
CA TYR A 503 -4.09 -2.31 25.43
C TYR A 503 -4.99 -2.21 26.67
N SER A 504 -4.72 -2.99 27.73
CA SER A 504 -5.46 -2.93 29.00
C SER A 504 -5.29 -1.63 29.78
N ASP A 505 -4.25 -0.85 29.47
CA ASP A 505 -4.00 0.44 30.11
C ASP A 505 -5.00 1.52 29.62
N MET A 506 -5.67 1.25 28.49
CA MET A 506 -6.64 2.14 27.86
C MET A 506 -8.06 1.85 28.37
N GLN A 507 -8.53 2.66 29.33
CA GLN A 507 -9.88 2.54 29.89
C GLN A 507 -10.89 3.45 29.18
N TYR A 508 -11.83 2.83 28.45
CA TYR A 508 -12.89 3.56 27.76
C TYR A 508 -13.83 4.25 28.75
N ARG A 509 -14.08 5.55 28.54
CA ARG A 509 -15.08 6.34 29.26
C ARG A 509 -16.38 6.34 28.48
N SER A 510 -17.44 5.74 29.03
CA SER A 510 -18.75 5.73 28.39
C SER A 510 -19.23 7.16 28.09
N ILE A 511 -19.68 7.41 26.85
CA ILE A 511 -20.19 8.74 26.46
C ILE A 511 -21.41 9.13 27.31
N LYS A 512 -22.13 8.13 27.84
CA LYS A 512 -23.29 8.35 28.72
C LYS A 512 -22.92 9.02 30.05
N GLN A 513 -21.65 9.01 30.45
CA GLN A 513 -21.17 9.76 31.61
C GLN A 513 -21.25 11.28 31.38
N PHE A 514 -21.10 11.71 30.11
CA PHE A 514 -21.11 13.12 29.71
C PHE A 514 -22.44 13.54 29.05
N ARG A 515 -23.10 12.60 28.37
CA ARG A 515 -24.37 12.79 27.64
C ARG A 515 -25.36 11.66 27.97
N PRO A 516 -25.98 11.67 29.17
CA PRO A 516 -26.85 10.59 29.65
C PRO A 516 -28.09 10.35 28.79
N GLU A 517 -28.54 11.35 28.04
CA GLU A 517 -29.69 11.27 27.14
C GLU A 517 -29.41 10.51 25.83
N LEU A 518 -28.13 10.31 25.47
CA LEU A 518 -27.79 9.55 24.26
C LEU A 518 -28.16 8.07 24.41
N PRO A 519 -28.65 7.40 23.35
CA PRO A 519 -28.98 5.98 23.42
C PRO A 519 -27.78 5.09 23.73
N LEU A 520 -28.00 3.97 24.44
CA LEU A 520 -26.95 3.01 24.76
C LEU A 520 -26.28 2.41 23.52
N TRP A 521 -27.03 2.12 22.46
CA TRP A 521 -26.45 1.57 21.23
C TRP A 521 -25.41 2.52 20.61
N LEU A 522 -25.55 3.84 20.79
CA LEU A 522 -24.59 4.82 20.29
C LEU A 522 -23.27 4.75 21.06
N ASP A 523 -23.34 4.63 22.39
CA ASP A 523 -22.16 4.43 23.25
C ASP A 523 -21.42 3.13 22.90
N LEU A 524 -22.15 2.02 22.68
CA LEU A 524 -21.55 0.75 22.28
C LEU A 524 -20.87 0.84 20.91
N SER A 525 -21.45 1.62 19.99
CA SER A 525 -20.86 1.83 18.66
C SER A 525 -19.56 2.62 18.74
N LEU A 526 -19.52 3.67 19.57
CA LEU A 526 -18.30 4.45 19.83
C LEU A 526 -17.25 3.60 20.54
N GLN A 527 -17.64 2.86 21.59
CA GLN A 527 -16.75 1.95 22.31
C GLN A 527 -16.08 0.94 21.38
N LYS A 528 -16.84 0.37 20.44
CA LYS A 528 -16.32 -0.58 19.46
C LYS A 528 -15.38 0.10 18.46
N ALA A 529 -15.74 1.27 17.93
CA ALA A 529 -14.88 2.02 17.00
C ALA A 529 -13.56 2.45 17.65
N THR A 530 -13.61 2.86 18.92
CA THR A 530 -12.44 3.28 19.70
C THR A 530 -11.85 2.15 20.54
N ALA A 531 -12.12 0.87 20.25
CA ALA A 531 -11.56 -0.21 21.05
C ALA A 531 -10.03 -0.19 20.99
N ALA A 532 -9.35 -0.36 22.14
CA ALA A 532 -7.89 -0.25 22.17
C ALA A 532 -7.21 -1.31 21.30
N ASP A 533 -7.69 -2.55 21.35
CA ASP A 533 -7.25 -3.63 20.45
C ASP A 533 -7.92 -3.49 19.06
N PRO A 534 -7.15 -3.33 17.97
CA PRO A 534 -7.70 -3.16 16.63
C PRO A 534 -8.56 -4.33 16.14
N ARG A 535 -8.37 -5.54 16.68
CA ARG A 535 -9.16 -6.74 16.33
C ARG A 535 -10.60 -6.68 16.84
N LEU A 536 -10.85 -5.85 17.85
CA LEU A 536 -12.18 -5.67 18.44
C LEU A 536 -12.97 -4.54 17.75
N ARG A 537 -12.35 -3.78 16.83
CA ARG A 537 -13.00 -2.69 16.10
C ARG A 537 -13.85 -3.23 14.94
N TYR A 538 -14.56 -2.32 14.27
CA TYR A 538 -15.23 -2.62 13.00
C TYR A 538 -14.20 -2.99 11.93
N GLN A 539 -14.59 -3.85 10.98
CA GLN A 539 -13.71 -4.24 9.87
C GLN A 539 -13.79 -3.25 8.70
N ALA A 540 -14.86 -2.45 8.65
CA ALA A 540 -15.04 -1.44 7.62
C ALA A 540 -15.66 -0.16 8.18
N PHE A 541 -15.26 0.99 7.63
CA PHE A 541 -15.86 2.30 7.95
C PHE A 541 -17.38 2.32 7.74
N SER A 542 -17.90 1.58 6.77
CA SER A 542 -19.33 1.47 6.50
C SER A 542 -20.10 0.75 7.60
N GLU A 543 -19.49 -0.23 8.27
CA GLU A 543 -20.12 -0.90 9.41
C GLU A 543 -20.25 0.07 10.58
N PHE A 544 -19.17 0.79 10.89
CA PHE A 544 -19.20 1.84 11.93
C PHE A 544 -20.28 2.89 11.64
N PHE A 545 -20.36 3.40 10.41
CA PHE A 545 -21.37 4.39 10.04
C PHE A 545 -22.80 3.85 10.14
N THR A 546 -23.00 2.57 9.82
CA THR A 546 -24.31 1.91 9.90
C THR A 546 -24.78 1.84 11.35
N ASP A 547 -23.92 1.41 12.27
CA ASP A 547 -24.21 1.32 13.70
C ASP A 547 -24.35 2.73 14.34
N LEU A 548 -23.63 3.73 13.85
CA LEU A 548 -23.83 5.13 14.23
C LEU A 548 -25.22 5.67 13.83
N SER A 549 -25.79 5.11 12.75
CA SER A 549 -27.04 5.58 12.15
C SER A 549 -28.27 4.81 12.62
N LYS A 550 -28.12 3.52 12.94
CA LYS A 550 -29.21 2.59 13.24
C LYS A 550 -28.99 1.88 14.58
N PRO A 551 -30.04 1.68 15.39
CA PRO A 551 -29.93 0.89 16.61
C PRO A 551 -29.55 -0.56 16.30
N SER A 552 -28.48 -1.06 16.90
CA SER A 552 -28.15 -2.49 16.90
C SER A 552 -28.84 -3.18 18.08
N SER A 553 -30.08 -3.62 17.89
CA SER A 553 -30.88 -4.32 18.93
C SER A 553 -30.13 -5.52 19.52
N SER A 554 -29.41 -6.26 18.67
CA SER A 554 -28.58 -7.40 19.06
C SER A 554 -27.40 -7.03 19.97
N ALA A 555 -26.72 -5.91 19.72
CA ALA A 555 -25.61 -5.46 20.56
C ALA A 555 -26.11 -4.98 21.93
N VAL A 556 -27.26 -4.31 21.97
CA VAL A 556 -27.92 -3.90 23.22
C VAL A 556 -28.33 -5.13 24.04
N GLU A 557 -28.89 -6.15 23.41
CA GLU A 557 -29.25 -7.41 24.07
C GLU A 557 -28.02 -8.17 24.58
N ALA A 558 -26.95 -8.26 23.77
CA ALA A 558 -25.70 -8.90 24.16
C ALA A 558 -25.09 -8.18 25.38
N TYR A 559 -25.03 -6.84 25.36
CA TYR A 559 -24.60 -6.06 26.51
C TYR A 559 -25.49 -6.34 27.73
N LYS A 560 -26.82 -6.35 27.56
CA LYS A 560 -27.80 -6.69 28.59
C LYS A 560 -27.76 -8.14 29.10
N LYS A 561 -26.91 -9.01 28.54
CA LYS A 561 -26.64 -10.37 29.08
C LYS A 561 -25.30 -10.50 29.81
N GLN A 562 -24.38 -9.53 29.70
CA GLN A 562 -23.06 -9.60 30.35
C GLN A 562 -23.15 -9.49 31.89
N PRO A 563 -22.26 -10.13 32.68
CA PRO A 563 -22.24 -9.98 34.13
C PRO A 563 -22.02 -8.52 34.58
N LEU A 564 -22.51 -8.15 35.78
CA LEU A 564 -22.29 -6.83 36.39
C LEU A 564 -20.80 -6.46 36.47
N LEU A 565 -19.95 -7.44 36.78
CA LEU A 565 -18.49 -7.27 36.80
C LEU A 565 -17.93 -6.79 35.45
N ALA A 566 -18.50 -7.22 34.33
CA ALA A 566 -18.06 -6.79 33.00
C ALA A 566 -18.69 -5.46 32.56
N ARG A 567 -19.94 -5.18 32.96
CA ARG A 567 -20.65 -3.93 32.59
C ARG A 567 -20.25 -2.73 33.42
N ASN A 568 -20.09 -2.93 34.72
CA ASN A 568 -19.72 -1.88 35.67
C ASN A 568 -18.89 -2.51 36.81
N PRO A 569 -17.59 -2.74 36.57
CA PRO A 569 -16.69 -3.32 37.57
C PRO A 569 -16.71 -2.55 38.89
N LEU A 570 -16.81 -1.22 38.82
CA LEU A 570 -16.83 -0.36 40.00
C LEU A 570 -18.07 -0.61 40.86
N LEU A 571 -19.28 -0.61 40.28
CA LEU A 571 -20.51 -0.93 41.00
C LEU A 571 -20.48 -2.35 41.57
N PHE A 572 -19.93 -3.30 40.82
CA PHE A 572 -19.77 -4.67 41.31
C PHE A 572 -18.89 -4.69 42.56
N TRP A 573 -17.70 -4.09 42.51
CA TRP A 573 -16.79 -4.05 43.65
C TRP A 573 -17.34 -3.23 44.82
N GLN A 574 -18.03 -2.11 44.57
CA GLN A 574 -18.73 -1.37 45.61
C GLN A 574 -19.81 -2.22 46.30
N SER A 575 -20.58 -2.99 45.52
CA SER A 575 -21.62 -3.86 46.04
C SER A 575 -21.03 -5.02 46.85
N VAL A 576 -19.97 -5.64 46.34
CA VAL A 576 -19.23 -6.69 47.06
C VAL A 576 -18.62 -6.14 48.35
N SER A 577 -17.95 -4.99 48.32
CA SER A 577 -17.39 -4.34 49.50
C SER A 577 -18.46 -3.97 50.52
N ALA A 578 -19.62 -3.46 50.09
CA ALA A 578 -20.74 -3.16 50.98
C ALA A 578 -21.30 -4.43 51.64
N LEU A 579 -21.47 -5.52 50.88
CA LEU A 579 -21.91 -6.80 51.41
C LEU A 579 -20.91 -7.39 52.42
N LEU A 580 -19.61 -7.32 52.12
CA LEU A 580 -18.54 -7.75 53.03
C LEU A 580 -18.51 -6.90 54.31
N PHE A 581 -18.72 -5.59 54.19
CA PHE A 581 -18.80 -4.68 55.34
C PHE A 581 -20.01 -5.01 56.23
N ILE A 582 -21.18 -5.26 55.65
CA ILE A 582 -22.37 -5.71 56.40
C ILE A 582 -22.09 -7.04 57.10
N GLY A 583 -21.48 -8.00 56.41
CA GLY A 583 -21.08 -9.28 56.99
C GLY A 583 -20.12 -9.13 58.18
N LEU A 584 -19.14 -8.23 58.07
CA LEU A 584 -18.22 -7.90 59.15
C LEU A 584 -18.95 -7.31 60.36
N VAL A 585 -19.86 -6.35 60.13
CA VAL A 585 -20.65 -5.73 61.21
C VAL A 585 -21.52 -6.77 61.93
N VAL A 586 -22.19 -7.66 61.19
CA VAL A 586 -22.99 -8.75 61.79
C VAL A 586 -22.13 -9.71 62.60
N SER A 587 -20.93 -10.05 62.11
CA SER A 587 -19.99 -10.92 62.83
C SER A 587 -19.39 -10.29 64.08
N LEU A 588 -19.39 -8.96 64.20
CA LEU A 588 -18.90 -8.24 65.38
C LEU A 588 -20.02 -7.99 66.41
N LEU A 589 -21.29 -8.09 65.99
CA LEU A 589 -22.47 -7.91 66.85
C LEU A 589 -23.01 -9.22 67.43
N ASN A 590 -22.65 -10.35 66.82
CA ASN A 590 -22.80 -11.70 67.39
C ASN A 590 -21.53 -12.11 68.12
#